data_AF-A0A9D2UJZ1-F1
#
_entry.id   AF-A0A9D2UJZ1-F1
#
_cell.length_a   1.000
_cell.length_b   1.000
_cell.length_c   1.000
_cell.angle_alpha   90.00
_cell.angle_beta   90.00
_cell.angle_gamma   90.00
#
_symmetry.space_group_name_H-M   'P 1'
#
loop_
_entity.id
_entity.type
_entity.pdbx_description
1 polymer ?
#
loop_
_entity_poly.entity_id
_entity_poly.type
_entity_poly.pdbx_seq_one_letter_code
_entity_poly.pdbx_strand_id
1 'polypeptide(L)'
;MTAAAEIHPKTVRGVTRIVRNAKAASSLLATTSTAEKNAALGAIAEALRSNTDRIVKANDADIAAGTENGMSDALLDRLRLDADRIAAIADSVEDVIDLADPVGDVVVGRTLPNGIRLTQNRVPMGVI
;
A
#
# COMPACT_ATOMS: atom_id res chain seq x y z
N MET A 1 27.48 -19.35 13.43
CA MET A 1 27.39 -18.03 12.80
C MET A 1 27.38 -18.23 11.29
N THR A 2 26.21 -18.48 10.72
CA THR A 2 26.03 -18.65 9.28
C THR A 2 26.25 -17.31 8.60
N ALA A 3 27.17 -17.28 7.64
CA ALA A 3 27.41 -16.13 6.78
C ALA A 3 26.07 -15.69 6.16
N ALA A 4 25.69 -14.44 6.35
CA ALA A 4 24.59 -13.84 5.61
C ALA A 4 24.89 -14.04 4.13
N ALA A 5 24.00 -14.74 3.41
CA ALA A 5 24.12 -14.91 1.98
C ALA A 5 24.26 -13.52 1.34
N GLU A 6 25.36 -13.29 0.63
CA GLU A 6 25.66 -12.00 0.04
C GLU A 6 24.58 -11.68 -1.01
N ILE A 7 23.80 -10.62 -0.76
CA ILE A 7 22.68 -10.27 -1.64
C ILE A 7 23.23 -9.85 -2.99
N HIS A 8 22.74 -10.47 -4.07
CA HIS A 8 23.24 -10.22 -5.42
C HIS A 8 23.22 -8.71 -5.77
N PRO A 9 24.32 -8.11 -6.28
CA PRO A 9 24.42 -6.66 -6.49
C PRO A 9 23.34 -6.04 -7.37
N LYS A 10 22.80 -6.80 -8.33
CA LYS A 10 21.65 -6.37 -9.15
C LYS A 10 20.40 -6.14 -8.32
N THR A 11 20.14 -7.00 -7.33
CA THR A 11 19.01 -6.88 -6.40
C THR A 11 19.17 -5.66 -5.53
N VAL A 12 20.36 -5.43 -4.97
CA VAL A 12 20.66 -4.23 -4.17
C VAL A 12 20.39 -2.96 -4.98
N ARG A 13 20.90 -2.87 -6.21
CA ARG A 13 20.65 -1.72 -7.10
C ARG A 13 19.16 -1.54 -7.43
N GLY A 14 18.47 -2.65 -7.72
CA GLY A 14 17.04 -2.63 -8.06
C GLY A 14 16.17 -2.12 -6.91
N VAL A 15 16.33 -2.70 -5.73
CA VAL A 15 15.58 -2.30 -4.52
C VAL A 15 15.94 -0.88 -4.11
N THR A 16 17.24 -0.52 -4.11
CA THR A 16 17.67 0.85 -3.79
C THR A 16 16.98 1.88 -4.69
N ARG A 17 16.82 1.59 -5.99
CA ARG A 17 16.11 2.48 -6.91
C ARG A 17 14.63 2.61 -6.55
N ILE A 18 13.94 1.50 -6.27
CA ILE A 18 12.53 1.50 -5.87
C ILE A 18 12.33 2.33 -4.60
N VAL A 19 13.17 2.10 -3.58
CA VAL A 19 13.07 2.80 -2.29
C VAL A 19 13.38 4.29 -2.41
N ARG A 20 14.33 4.70 -3.26
CA ARG A 20 14.57 6.13 -3.53
C ARG A 20 13.36 6.81 -4.16
N ASN A 21 12.71 6.15 -5.12
CA ASN A 21 11.50 6.67 -5.75
C ASN A 21 10.35 6.77 -4.74
N ALA A 22 10.15 5.73 -3.92
CA ALA A 22 9.15 5.75 -2.85
C ALA A 22 9.42 6.89 -1.85
N LYS A 23 10.69 7.09 -1.46
CA LYS A 23 11.09 8.18 -0.55
C LYS A 23 10.81 9.56 -1.16
N ALA A 24 11.09 9.75 -2.45
CA ALA A 24 10.78 11.00 -3.15
C ALA A 24 9.27 11.26 -3.20
N ALA A 25 8.47 10.24 -3.50
CA ALA A 25 7.01 10.36 -3.55
C ALA A 25 6.38 10.58 -2.16
N SER A 26 6.99 10.01 -1.09
CA SER A 26 6.43 10.09 0.27
C SER A 26 6.25 11.53 0.77
N SER A 27 7.12 12.45 0.37
CA SER A 27 7.03 13.87 0.76
C SER A 27 5.79 14.55 0.20
N LEU A 28 5.44 14.27 -1.07
CA LEU A 28 4.23 14.80 -1.70
C LEU A 28 2.98 14.17 -1.07
N LEU A 29 3.00 12.86 -0.86
CA LEU A 29 1.88 12.14 -0.28
C LEU A 29 1.57 12.61 1.15
N ALA A 30 2.60 12.96 1.93
CA ALA A 30 2.45 13.46 3.29
C ALA A 30 1.70 14.80 3.39
N THR A 31 1.68 15.60 2.32
CA THR A 31 0.99 16.91 2.27
C THR A 31 -0.28 16.87 1.42
N THR A 32 -0.63 15.73 0.84
CA THR A 32 -1.82 15.57 0.00
C THR A 32 -3.07 15.58 0.88
N SER A 33 -4.12 16.29 0.44
CA SER A 33 -5.35 16.42 1.23
C SER A 33 -6.10 15.08 1.35
N THR A 34 -6.93 14.94 2.39
CA THR A 34 -7.81 13.79 2.56
C THR A 34 -8.71 13.58 1.34
N ALA A 35 -9.26 14.66 0.77
CA ALA A 35 -10.12 14.59 -0.41
C ALA A 35 -9.39 14.04 -1.65
N GLU A 36 -8.15 14.47 -1.91
CA GLU A 36 -7.34 13.95 -3.01
C GLU A 36 -6.96 12.48 -2.80
N LYS A 37 -6.58 12.10 -1.57
CA LYS A 37 -6.29 10.70 -1.22
C LYS A 37 -7.53 9.83 -1.43
N ASN A 38 -8.69 10.26 -0.95
CA ASN A 38 -9.94 9.52 -1.09
C ASN A 38 -10.40 9.42 -2.55
N ALA A 39 -10.22 10.48 -3.34
CA ALA A 39 -10.49 10.43 -4.79
C ALA A 39 -9.57 9.42 -5.50
N ALA A 40 -8.29 9.37 -5.14
CA ALA A 40 -7.36 8.38 -5.69
C ALA A 40 -7.75 6.94 -5.30
N LEU A 41 -8.14 6.71 -4.05
CA LEU A 41 -8.64 5.41 -3.58
C LEU A 41 -9.92 5.00 -4.33
N GLY A 42 -10.87 5.91 -4.52
CA GLY A 42 -12.09 5.63 -5.27
C GLY A 42 -11.80 5.27 -6.74
N ALA A 43 -10.85 5.97 -7.36
CA ALA A 43 -10.38 5.64 -8.72
C ALA A 43 -9.71 4.25 -8.77
N ILE A 44 -9.00 3.83 -7.71
CA ILE A 44 -8.42 2.49 -7.61
C ILE A 44 -9.52 1.43 -7.51
N ALA A 45 -10.51 1.62 -6.64
CA ALA A 45 -11.64 0.69 -6.48
C ALA A 45 -12.39 0.50 -7.81
N GLU A 46 -12.71 1.59 -8.50
CA GLU A 46 -13.34 1.54 -9.82
C GLU A 46 -12.44 0.84 -10.85
N ALA A 47 -11.14 1.17 -10.88
CA ALA A 47 -10.21 0.54 -11.81
C ALA A 47 -10.09 -0.98 -11.58
N LEU A 48 -10.17 -1.45 -10.34
CA LEU A 48 -10.18 -2.88 -10.01
C LEU A 48 -11.41 -3.57 -10.62
N ARG A 49 -12.61 -3.02 -10.42
CA ARG A 49 -13.87 -3.57 -10.98
C ARG A 49 -13.88 -3.52 -12.51
N SER A 50 -13.51 -2.37 -13.07
CA SER A 50 -13.44 -2.18 -14.53
C SER A 50 -12.39 -3.07 -15.23
N ASN A 51 -11.43 -3.63 -14.49
CA ASN A 51 -10.38 -4.49 -15.04
C ASN A 51 -10.42 -5.94 -14.50
N THR A 52 -11.53 -6.37 -13.88
CA THR A 52 -11.65 -7.69 -13.25
C THR A 52 -11.20 -8.82 -14.17
N ASP A 53 -11.74 -8.90 -15.38
CA ASP A 53 -11.39 -9.98 -16.34
C ASP A 53 -9.91 -9.99 -16.69
N ARG A 54 -9.29 -8.81 -16.82
CA ARG A 54 -7.87 -8.67 -17.12
C ARG A 54 -6.99 -9.16 -15.97
N ILE A 55 -7.41 -8.89 -14.73
CA ILE A 55 -6.70 -9.29 -13.52
C ILE A 55 -6.84 -10.81 -13.30
N VAL A 56 -8.06 -11.36 -13.38
CA VAL A 56 -8.30 -12.81 -13.23
C VAL A 56 -7.49 -13.59 -14.27
N LYS A 57 -7.55 -13.18 -15.54
CA LYS A 57 -6.78 -13.83 -16.61
C LYS A 57 -5.27 -13.79 -16.37
N ALA A 58 -4.75 -12.70 -15.81
CA ALA A 58 -3.33 -12.62 -15.47
C ALA A 58 -3.00 -13.55 -14.29
N ASN A 59 -3.85 -13.61 -13.27
CA ASN A 59 -3.69 -14.49 -12.12
C ASN A 59 -3.78 -15.98 -12.49
N ASP A 60 -4.61 -16.36 -13.47
CA ASP A 60 -4.68 -17.73 -13.97
C ASP A 60 -3.30 -18.24 -14.47
N ALA A 61 -2.51 -17.36 -15.10
CA ALA A 61 -1.14 -17.69 -15.51
C ALA A 61 -0.22 -17.91 -14.30
N ASP A 62 -0.38 -17.11 -13.23
CA ASP A 62 0.36 -17.27 -11.98
C ASP A 62 -0.05 -18.57 -11.25
N ILE A 63 -1.33 -18.95 -11.28
CA ILE A 63 -1.84 -20.21 -10.72
C ILE A 63 -1.27 -21.41 -11.47
N ALA A 64 -1.24 -21.36 -12.80
CA ALA A 64 -0.64 -22.40 -13.63
C ALA A 64 0.86 -22.56 -13.28
N ALA A 65 1.60 -21.46 -13.27
CA ALA A 65 3.01 -21.46 -12.89
C ALA A 65 3.23 -21.96 -11.45
N GLY A 66 2.38 -21.56 -10.50
CA GLY A 66 2.45 -22.04 -9.11
C GLY A 66 2.23 -23.55 -9.01
N THR A 67 1.26 -24.07 -9.78
CA THR A 67 0.96 -25.51 -9.84
C THR A 67 2.14 -26.29 -10.42
N GLU A 68 2.71 -25.81 -11.53
CA GLU A 68 3.89 -26.44 -12.17
C GLU A 68 5.11 -26.44 -11.25
N ASN A 69 5.28 -25.41 -10.42
CA ASN A 69 6.35 -25.30 -9.44
C ASN A 69 6.09 -26.07 -8.13
N GLY A 70 4.99 -26.83 -8.05
CA GLY A 70 4.68 -27.68 -6.89
C GLY A 70 4.21 -26.92 -5.65
N MET A 71 3.58 -25.75 -5.83
CA MET A 71 2.96 -25.01 -4.73
C MET A 71 1.82 -25.82 -4.10
N SER A 72 1.66 -25.74 -2.78
CA SER A 72 0.57 -26.44 -2.10
C SER A 72 -0.80 -25.85 -2.42
N ASP A 73 -1.85 -26.66 -2.39
CA ASP A 73 -3.23 -26.22 -2.65
C ASP A 73 -3.65 -25.05 -1.76
N ALA A 74 -3.21 -25.03 -0.49
CA ALA A 74 -3.49 -23.94 0.44
C ALA A 74 -2.84 -22.60 0.03
N LEU A 75 -1.66 -22.64 -0.58
CA LEU A 75 -1.01 -21.45 -1.12
C LEU A 75 -1.63 -21.02 -2.46
N LEU A 76 -2.03 -21.97 -3.30
CA LEU A 76 -2.75 -21.70 -4.54
C LEU A 76 -4.11 -21.05 -4.27
N ASP A 77 -4.85 -21.48 -3.24
CA ASP A 77 -6.11 -20.84 -2.84
C ASP A 77 -5.91 -19.39 -2.37
N ARG A 78 -4.81 -19.11 -1.65
CA ARG A 78 -4.46 -17.73 -1.26
C ARG A 78 -4.00 -16.86 -2.43
N LEU A 79 -3.42 -17.47 -3.46
CA LEU A 79 -2.97 -16.77 -4.66
C LEU A 79 -4.13 -16.48 -5.62
N ARG A 80 -5.18 -17.32 -5.61
CA ARG A 80 -6.30 -17.24 -6.55
C ARG A 80 -7.08 -15.94 -6.39
N LEU A 81 -7.31 -15.29 -7.53
CA LEU A 81 -8.21 -14.16 -7.69
C LEU A 81 -9.35 -14.57 -8.62
N ASP A 82 -10.58 -14.30 -8.19
CA ASP A 82 -11.79 -14.41 -8.98
C ASP A 82 -12.54 -13.07 -8.93
N ALA A 83 -13.68 -12.99 -9.64
CA ALA A 83 -14.46 -11.76 -9.69
C ALA A 83 -14.95 -11.31 -8.31
N ASP A 84 -15.38 -12.26 -7.46
CA ASP A 84 -15.90 -11.96 -6.12
C ASP A 84 -14.78 -11.43 -5.20
N ARG A 85 -13.58 -12.03 -5.26
CA ARG A 85 -12.41 -11.55 -4.50
C ARG A 85 -11.96 -10.17 -4.97
N ILE A 86 -11.98 -9.89 -6.26
CA ILE A 86 -11.63 -8.56 -6.78
C ILE A 86 -12.68 -7.52 -6.34
N ALA A 87 -13.96 -7.87 -6.39
CA ALA A 87 -15.03 -7.01 -5.87
C ALA A 87 -14.84 -6.73 -4.38
N ALA A 88 -14.54 -7.76 -3.57
CA ALA A 88 -14.29 -7.61 -2.14
C ALA A 88 -13.05 -6.74 -1.85
N ILE A 89 -12.00 -6.81 -2.67
CA ILE A 89 -10.83 -5.92 -2.56
C ILE A 89 -11.22 -4.47 -2.87
N ALA A 90 -12.05 -4.24 -3.90
CA ALA A 90 -12.55 -2.90 -4.22
C ALA A 90 -13.44 -2.35 -3.09
N ASP A 91 -14.35 -3.16 -2.56
CA ASP A 91 -15.18 -2.81 -1.39
C ASP A 91 -14.29 -2.44 -0.18
N SER A 92 -13.23 -3.23 0.07
CA SER A 92 -12.29 -2.94 1.17
C SER A 92 -11.52 -1.63 0.97
N VAL A 93 -11.30 -1.18 -0.27
CA VAL A 93 -10.72 0.14 -0.56
C VAL A 93 -11.72 1.24 -0.24
N GLU A 94 -13.00 1.03 -0.56
CA GLU A 94 -14.09 1.96 -0.22
C GLU A 94 -14.28 2.06 1.31
N ASP A 95 -14.20 0.93 2.03
CA ASP A 95 -14.22 0.93 3.50
C ASP A 95 -13.10 1.81 4.10
N VAL A 96 -11.92 1.85 3.47
CA VAL A 96 -10.81 2.72 3.91
C VAL A 96 -11.10 4.20 3.66
N ILE A 97 -11.83 4.54 2.60
CA ILE A 97 -12.23 5.92 2.29
C ILE A 97 -13.12 6.49 3.40
N ASP A 98 -13.94 5.64 4.01
CA ASP A 98 -14.87 6.01 5.09
C ASP A 98 -14.19 6.20 6.44
N LEU A 99 -12.92 5.80 6.58
CA LEU A 99 -12.15 6.00 7.80
C LEU A 99 -11.69 7.46 7.94
N ALA A 100 -11.69 7.96 9.17
CA ALA A 100 -11.11 9.26 9.48
C ALA A 100 -9.60 9.25 9.19
N ASP A 101 -9.14 10.27 8.45
CA ASP A 101 -7.72 10.44 8.13
C ASP A 101 -6.94 10.90 9.37
N PRO A 102 -5.99 10.09 9.88
CA PRO A 102 -5.28 10.42 11.11
C PRO A 102 -4.18 11.45 10.89
N VAL A 103 -3.85 11.82 9.64
CA VAL A 103 -2.73 12.72 9.35
C VAL A 103 -3.13 14.17 9.60
N GLY A 104 -2.34 14.88 10.40
CA GLY A 104 -2.60 16.28 10.75
C GLY A 104 -3.37 16.47 12.06
N ASP A 105 -3.92 15.40 12.63
CA ASP A 105 -4.59 15.45 13.94
C ASP A 105 -3.65 15.93 15.05
N VAL A 106 -4.12 16.90 15.83
CA VAL A 106 -3.43 17.41 17.02
C VAL A 106 -3.74 16.50 18.21
N VAL A 107 -2.73 15.81 18.72
CA VAL A 107 -2.85 14.92 19.89
C VAL A 107 -2.81 15.72 21.18
N VAL A 108 -1.94 16.73 21.26
CA VAL A 108 -1.77 17.61 22.42
C VAL A 108 -1.48 19.02 21.94
N GLY A 109 -2.17 20.02 22.51
CA GLY A 109 -1.91 21.43 22.25
C GLY A 109 -1.88 22.24 23.55
N ARG A 110 -0.87 23.09 23.75
CA ARG A 110 -0.82 24.05 24.88
C ARG A 110 -0.08 25.33 24.52
N THR A 111 -0.45 26.42 25.19
CA THR A 111 0.31 27.68 25.14
C THR A 111 1.19 27.77 26.38
N LEU A 112 2.48 27.99 26.16
CA LEU A 112 3.47 28.15 27.23
C LEU A 112 3.38 29.55 27.85
N PRO A 113 3.85 29.75 29.10
CA PRO A 113 3.81 31.06 29.78
C PRO A 113 4.51 32.20 29.02
N ASN A 114 5.45 31.87 28.14
CA ASN A 114 6.14 32.82 27.27
C ASN A 114 5.40 33.12 25.94
N GLY A 115 4.18 32.62 25.77
CA GLY A 115 3.35 32.84 24.58
C GLY A 115 3.57 31.86 23.42
N ILE A 116 4.50 30.90 23.54
CA ILE A 116 4.73 29.90 22.47
C ILE A 116 3.60 28.87 22.45
N ARG A 117 3.03 28.62 21.26
CA ARG A 117 2.08 27.52 21.04
C ARG A 117 2.83 26.24 20.69
N LEU A 118 2.64 25.20 21.51
CA LEU A 118 3.19 23.87 21.30
C LEU A 118 2.06 22.91 20.88
N THR A 119 2.27 22.21 19.76
CA THR A 119 1.35 21.17 19.27
C THR A 119 2.10 19.90 18.92
N GLN A 120 1.53 18.75 19.29
CA GLN A 120 1.99 17.43 18.85
C GLN A 120 1.01 16.91 17.81
N ASN A 121 1.47 16.77 16.56
CA ASN A 121 0.62 16.38 15.44
C ASN A 121 0.96 14.96 14.97
N ARG A 122 -0.05 14.22 14.51
CA ARG A 122 0.15 12.95 13.81
C ARG A 122 0.73 13.19 12.42
N VAL A 123 1.77 12.45 12.08
CA VAL A 123 2.45 12.50 10.77
C VAL A 123 2.63 11.09 10.22
N PRO A 124 2.73 10.91 8.89
CA PRO A 124 2.99 9.60 8.30
C PRO A 124 4.36 9.06 8.72
N MET A 125 4.47 7.73 8.85
CA MET A 125 5.76 7.05 9.12
C MET A 125 6.78 7.24 8.01
N GLY A 126 6.31 7.49 6.77
CA GLY A 126 7.14 7.65 5.58
C GLY A 126 6.94 6.50 4.60
N VAL A 127 7.95 5.66 4.44
CA VAL A 127 7.92 4.51 3.52
C VAL A 127 7.78 3.23 4.33
N ILE A 128 6.82 2.38 3.95
CA ILE A 128 6.61 1.01 4.46
C ILE A 128 7.14 0.03 3.42
#